data_AF-A0A368H4R8-F1
#
_entry.id   AF-A0A368H4R8-F1
#
_cell.length_a   1.000
_cell.length_b   1.000
_cell.length_c   1.000
_cell.angle_alpha   90.00
_cell.angle_beta   90.00
_cell.angle_gamma   90.00
#
_symmetry.space_group_name_H-M   'P 1'
#
loop_
_entity.id
_entity.type
_entity.pdbx_description
1 polymer ?
#
loop_
_entity_poly.entity_id
_entity_poly.type
_entity_poly.pdbx_seq_one_letter_code
_entity_poly.pdbx_strand_id
1 'polypeptide(L)'
;MMILIIAMVFVLSSASGDDSEEEERLDFTEYSDHFARKMMLTISAAAYSDDPEKCLSHILGKVSGTFQYSCPCQDSQCSAFVAKLDNYNAIAVGF
;
A
#
# COMPACT_ATOMS: atom_id res chain seq x y z
N MET A 1 41.32 18.29 -20.44
CA MET A 1 41.14 17.19 -19.47
C MET A 1 40.02 17.49 -18.47
N MET A 2 39.95 18.69 -17.90
CA MET A 2 38.91 19.08 -16.93
C MET A 2 37.46 19.06 -17.49
N ILE A 3 37.28 19.43 -18.76
CA ILE A 3 35.95 19.43 -19.43
C ILE A 3 35.38 18.01 -19.61
N LEU A 4 36.24 17.02 -19.89
CA LEU A 4 35.82 15.62 -20.01
C LEU A 4 35.32 15.05 -18.68
N ILE A 5 35.94 15.45 -17.57
CA ILE A 5 35.55 14.99 -16.23
C ILE A 5 34.17 15.55 -15.86
N ILE A 6 33.91 16.82 -16.17
CA ILE A 6 32.61 17.47 -15.90
C ILE A 6 31.48 16.80 -16.69
N ALA A 7 31.72 16.49 -17.97
CA ALA A 7 30.75 15.78 -18.80
C ALA A 7 30.47 14.36 -18.28
N MET A 8 31.52 13.64 -17.83
CA MET A 8 31.37 12.30 -17.25
C MET A 8 30.56 12.32 -15.96
N VAL A 9 30.80 13.30 -15.08
CA VAL A 9 30.04 13.45 -13.83
C VAL A 9 28.56 13.74 -14.10
N PHE A 10 28.25 14.61 -15.08
CA PHE A 10 26.86 14.88 -15.47
C PHE A 10 26.14 13.64 -16.02
N VAL A 11 26.83 12.84 -16.85
CA VAL A 11 26.26 11.60 -17.41
C VAL A 11 26.06 10.54 -16.33
N LEU A 12 27.00 10.42 -15.38
CA LEU A 12 26.88 9.54 -14.22
C LEU A 12 25.71 9.95 -13.30
N SER A 13 25.50 11.24 -13.05
CA SER A 13 24.36 11.74 -12.27
C SER A 13 23.01 11.54 -12.98
N SER A 14 22.96 11.53 -14.31
CA SER A 14 21.73 11.20 -15.04
C SER A 14 21.46 9.70 -15.17
N ALA A 15 22.48 8.85 -14.95
CA ALA A 15 22.39 7.40 -15.03
C ALA A 15 22.18 6.73 -13.66
N SER A 16 22.48 7.42 -12.57
CA SER A 16 21.94 7.11 -11.25
C SER A 16 20.48 7.52 -11.23
N GLY A 17 19.62 6.70 -11.86
CA GLY A 17 18.24 6.61 -11.45
C GLY A 17 18.27 6.31 -9.97
N ASP A 18 17.96 7.32 -9.17
CA ASP A 18 17.74 7.15 -7.74
C ASP A 18 16.46 6.31 -7.64
N ASP A 19 16.61 4.98 -7.70
CA ASP A 19 15.60 3.99 -7.34
C ASP A 19 15.40 4.03 -5.80
N SER A 20 15.41 5.23 -5.21
CA SER A 20 14.89 5.42 -3.88
C SER A 20 13.39 5.20 -4.01
N GLU A 21 12.91 4.10 -3.44
CA GLU A 21 11.47 3.85 -3.26
C GLU A 21 10.91 5.04 -2.50
N GLU A 22 10.45 6.07 -3.22
CA GLU A 22 9.81 7.24 -2.63
C GLU A 22 8.60 6.69 -1.87
N GLU A 23 8.70 6.73 -0.53
CA GLU A 23 7.63 6.35 0.37
C GLU A 23 6.41 7.20 -0.02
N GLU A 24 5.41 6.57 -0.65
CA GLU A 24 4.25 7.26 -1.20
C GLU A 24 3.51 7.95 -0.05
N ARG A 25 3.76 9.25 0.10
CA ARG A 25 3.19 10.05 1.18
C ARG A 25 1.70 10.25 0.88
N LEU A 26 0.87 9.52 1.62
CA LEU A 26 -0.57 9.61 1.50
C LEU A 26 -1.08 10.97 2.01
N ASP A 27 -1.81 11.70 1.16
CA ASP A 27 -2.60 12.87 1.53
C ASP A 27 -4.03 12.43 1.81
N PHE A 28 -4.53 12.73 3.02
CA PHE A 28 -5.87 12.38 3.48
C PHE A 28 -6.81 13.58 3.57
N THR A 29 -6.37 14.76 3.13
CA THR A 29 -7.15 16.00 3.24
C THR A 29 -8.08 16.21 2.04
N GLU A 30 -7.67 15.73 0.87
CA GLU A 30 -8.47 15.75 -0.36
C GLU A 30 -8.64 14.35 -0.94
N TYR A 31 -9.68 14.18 -1.75
CA TYR A 31 -9.89 12.91 -2.45
C TYR A 31 -8.80 12.72 -3.51
N SER A 32 -8.18 11.53 -3.51
CA SER A 32 -7.24 11.08 -4.54
C SER A 32 -7.74 9.78 -5.17
N ASP A 33 -7.95 9.79 -6.50
CA ASP A 33 -8.35 8.58 -7.25
C ASP A 33 -7.26 7.50 -7.16
N HIS A 34 -5.98 7.90 -7.14
CA HIS A 34 -4.86 6.97 -6.94
C HIS A 34 -4.96 6.25 -5.59
N PHE A 35 -5.14 7.02 -4.51
CA PHE A 35 -5.33 6.45 -3.18
C PHE A 35 -6.58 5.57 -3.09
N ALA A 36 -7.69 6.02 -3.68
CA ALA A 36 -8.94 5.25 -3.68
C ALA A 36 -8.79 3.90 -4.39
N ARG A 37 -8.14 3.87 -5.56
CA ARG A 37 -7.92 2.64 -6.35
C ARG A 37 -6.87 1.72 -5.75
N LYS A 38 -5.78 2.27 -5.21
CA LYS A 38 -4.69 1.46 -4.66
C LYS A 38 -5.00 0.98 -3.25
N MET A 39 -5.41 1.87 -2.35
CA MET A 39 -5.60 1.55 -0.94
C MET A 39 -7.01 1.08 -0.65
N MET A 40 -8.01 1.94 -0.87
CA MET A 40 -9.38 1.66 -0.42
C MET A 40 -10.00 0.47 -1.15
N LEU A 41 -9.85 0.38 -2.48
CA LEU A 41 -10.36 -0.76 -3.25
C LEU A 41 -9.71 -2.08 -2.83
N THR A 42 -8.40 -2.08 -2.58
CA THR A 42 -7.68 -3.28 -2.12
C THR A 42 -8.16 -3.74 -0.74
N ILE A 43 -8.37 -2.80 0.19
CA ILE A 43 -8.93 -3.09 1.51
C ILE A 43 -10.36 -3.66 1.39
N SER A 44 -11.20 -3.07 0.55
CA SER A 44 -12.56 -3.59 0.29
C SER A 44 -12.54 -4.97 -0.35
N ALA A 45 -11.66 -5.23 -1.32
CA ALA A 45 -11.53 -6.54 -1.94
C ALA A 45 -11.05 -7.61 -0.96
N ALA A 46 -10.12 -7.26 -0.07
CA ALA A 46 -9.60 -8.16 0.95
C ALA A 46 -10.67 -8.66 1.93
N ALA A 47 -11.77 -7.92 2.13
CA ALA A 47 -12.87 -8.33 3.00
C ALA A 47 -13.64 -9.56 2.49
N TYR A 48 -13.53 -9.85 1.19
CA TYR A 48 -14.12 -11.04 0.55
C TYR A 48 -13.15 -12.22 0.45
N SER A 49 -11.92 -12.08 0.93
CA SER A 49 -10.90 -13.14 0.90
C SER A 49 -10.95 -13.95 2.19
N ASP A 50 -10.74 -15.27 2.10
CA ASP A 50 -10.49 -16.13 3.26
C ASP A 50 -9.14 -15.82 3.94
N ASP A 51 -8.25 -15.12 3.22
CA ASP A 51 -6.94 -14.68 3.69
C ASP A 51 -6.70 -13.19 3.29
N PRO A 52 -7.17 -12.24 4.11
CA PRO A 52 -6.97 -10.81 3.87
C PRO A 52 -5.50 -10.40 3.96
N GLU A 53 -4.68 -11.07 4.78
CA GLU A 53 -3.25 -10.75 4.92
C GLU A 53 -2.52 -10.96 3.60
N LYS A 54 -2.74 -12.12 2.97
CA LYS A 54 -2.16 -12.41 1.66
C LYS A 54 -2.67 -11.47 0.57
N CYS A 55 -3.96 -11.12 0.60
CA CYS A 55 -4.54 -10.19 -0.37
C CYS A 55 -3.91 -8.79 -0.26
N LEU A 56 -3.87 -8.25 0.95
CA LEU A 56 -3.29 -6.93 1.23
C LEU A 56 -1.79 -6.92 0.94
N SER A 57 -1.04 -7.94 1.38
CA SER A 57 0.42 -7.95 1.24
C SER A 57 0.91 -8.05 -0.21
N HIS A 58 0.10 -8.63 -1.09
CA HIS A 58 0.39 -8.67 -2.52
C HIS A 58 0.46 -7.29 -3.17
N ILE A 59 -0.35 -6.33 -2.69
CA ILE A 59 -0.50 -5.00 -3.31
C ILE A 59 0.11 -3.89 -2.44
N LEU A 60 -0.05 -3.99 -1.12
CA LEU A 60 0.31 -2.96 -0.13
C LEU A 60 1.61 -3.26 0.63
N GLY A 61 2.24 -4.40 0.38
CA GLY A 61 3.53 -4.76 1.00
C GLY A 61 3.37 -5.36 2.39
N LYS A 62 4.11 -4.86 3.39
CA LYS A 62 4.17 -5.54 4.70
C LYS A 62 2.88 -5.35 5.49
N VAL A 63 2.25 -6.47 5.85
CA VAL A 63 1.03 -6.54 6.66
C VAL A 63 1.28 -7.43 7.86
N SER A 64 0.74 -7.05 9.01
CA SER A 64 0.86 -7.84 10.24
C SER A 64 -0.38 -7.67 11.13
N GLY A 65 -0.50 -8.50 12.17
CA GLY A 65 -1.59 -8.37 13.16
C GLY A 65 -2.98 -8.48 12.53
N THR A 66 -3.17 -9.42 11.61
CA THR A 66 -4.44 -9.64 10.91
C THR A 66 -5.41 -10.45 11.77
N PHE A 67 -6.62 -9.96 11.94
CA PHE A 67 -7.72 -10.65 12.63
C PHE A 67 -8.97 -10.61 11.77
N GLN A 68 -9.60 -11.77 11.57
CA GLN A 68 -10.88 -11.88 10.88
C GLN A 68 -11.99 -12.16 11.87
N TYR A 69 -13.14 -11.54 11.63
CA TYR A 69 -14.33 -11.66 12.46
C TYR A 69 -15.52 -11.99 11.58
N SER A 70 -16.31 -12.97 12.00
CA SER A 70 -17.58 -13.26 11.35
C SER A 70 -18.66 -13.44 12.40
N CYS A 71 -19.82 -12.83 12.19
CA CYS A 71 -20.98 -12.96 13.06
C CYS A 71 -22.27 -13.11 12.24
N PRO A 72 -23.29 -13.80 12.77
CA PRO A 72 -24.61 -13.80 12.16
C PRO A 72 -25.18 -12.37 12.08
N CYS A 73 -25.73 -12.01 10.93
CA CYS A 73 -26.34 -10.71 10.65
C CYS A 73 -27.65 -10.87 9.89
N GLN A 74 -28.78 -10.62 10.54
CA GLN A 74 -30.11 -10.84 9.95
C GLN A 74 -30.22 -12.26 9.35
N ASP A 75 -30.44 -12.36 8.04
CA ASP A 75 -30.57 -13.62 7.28
C ASP A 75 -29.23 -14.09 6.66
N SER A 76 -28.10 -13.45 6.98
CA SER A 76 -26.78 -13.79 6.44
C SER A 76 -25.66 -13.74 7.50
N GLN A 77 -24.41 -13.71 7.05
CA GLN A 77 -23.21 -13.53 7.87
C GLN A 77 -22.57 -12.18 7.53
N CYS A 78 -22.29 -11.35 8.54
CA CYS A 78 -21.34 -10.25 8.39
C CYS A 78 -19.94 -10.78 8.64
N SER A 79 -19.01 -10.39 7.78
CA SER A 79 -17.59 -10.62 7.98
C SER A 79 -16.86 -9.29 7.98
N ALA A 80 -15.73 -9.25 8.68
CA ALA A 80 -14.84 -8.11 8.71
C ALA A 80 -13.42 -8.59 8.99
N PHE A 81 -12.45 -7.75 8.69
CA PHE A 81 -11.08 -7.96 9.14
C PHE A 81 -10.48 -6.67 9.68
N VAL A 82 -9.47 -6.83 10.53
CA VAL A 82 -8.56 -5.78 10.97
C VAL A 82 -7.15 -6.21 10.58
N ALA A 83 -6.36 -5.32 9.99
CA ALA A 83 -4.97 -5.58 9.66
C ALA A 83 -4.11 -4.34 9.88
N LYS A 84 -2.86 -4.54 10.31
CA LYS A 84 -1.86 -3.47 10.40
C LYS A 84 -1.11 -3.37 9.08
N LEU A 85 -1.15 -2.20 8.46
CA LEU A 85 -0.39 -1.87 7.26
C LEU A 85 0.92 -1.19 7.68
N ASP A 86 1.99 -1.97 7.79
CA ASP A 86 3.25 -1.53 8.41
C ASP A 86 3.90 -0.37 7.64
N ASN A 87 3.87 -0.43 6.30
CA ASN A 87 4.47 0.60 5.43
C ASN A 87 3.74 1.95 5.49
N TYR A 88 2.51 1.96 5.99
CA TYR A 88 1.65 3.16 5.99
C TYR A 88 1.36 3.69 7.39
N ASN A 89 1.92 3.05 8.43
CA ASN A 89 1.61 3.34 9.83
C ASN A 89 0.09 3.39 10.10
N ALA A 90 -0.66 2.49 9.47
CA ALA A 90 -2.12 2.52 9.45
C ALA A 90 -2.73 1.18 9.90
N ILE A 91 -3.98 1.24 10.35
CA ILE A 91 -4.81 0.07 10.61
C ILE A 91 -5.93 0.08 9.58
N ALA A 92 -6.03 -0.98 8.79
CA ALA A 92 -7.13 -1.20 7.87
C ALA A 92 -8.25 -1.96 8.58
N VAL A 93 -9.49 -1.52 8.36
CA VAL A 93 -10.71 -2.23 8.75
C VAL A 93 -11.56 -2.38 7.49
N GLY A 94 -11.81 -3.62 7.09
CA GLY A 94 -12.65 -3.96 5.93
C GLY A 94 -13.87 -4.76 6.36
N PHE A 95 -14.98 -4.58 5.64
CA PHE A 95 -16.29 -5.21 5.85
C PHE A 95 -16.80 -5.78 4.53
#